data_AF-J2QCG6-F1
#
_entry.id   AF-J2QCG6-F1
#
_cell.length_a   1.000
_cell.length_b   1.000
_cell.length_c   1.000
_cell.angle_alpha   90.00
_cell.angle_beta   90.00
_cell.angle_gamma   90.00
#
_symmetry.space_group_name_H-M   'P 1'
#
loop_
_entity.id
_entity.type
_entity.pdbx_description
1 polymer ?
#
loop_
_entity_poly.entity_id
_entity_poly.type
_entity_poly.pdbx_seq_one_letter_code
_entity_poly.pdbx_strand_id
1 'polypeptide(L)'
;MRRKLLGVSQEQLADSLGLTFQQVQKYERGANRVSASKLYEIARTLQVPVSFFFDGLADPMDGSENDEVGQHAERVVQEFLTTPEGLELAEVFPKIGRGRVRRQVLDLVRAMAEEATRNETAA
;
A
#
# COMPACT_ATOMS: atom_id res chain seq x y z
N MET A 1 7.59 -18.03 2.12
CA MET A 1 8.39 -19.29 2.18
C MET A 1 9.26 -19.38 3.44
N ARG A 2 8.70 -19.17 4.64
CA ARG A 2 9.44 -19.25 5.92
C ARG A 2 9.91 -20.67 6.25
N ARG A 3 9.07 -21.68 5.96
CA ARG A 3 9.38 -23.11 6.12
C ARG A 3 10.73 -23.50 5.49
N LYS A 4 10.96 -23.08 4.23
CA LYS A 4 12.23 -23.36 3.52
C LYS A 4 13.43 -22.72 4.20
N LEU A 5 13.30 -21.50 4.72
CA LEU A 5 14.37 -20.81 5.45
C LEU A 5 14.71 -21.52 6.77
N LEU A 6 13.74 -22.20 7.37
CA LEU A 6 13.92 -23.02 8.57
C LEU A 6 14.38 -24.46 8.27
N GLY A 7 14.60 -24.81 6.99
CA GLY A 7 14.97 -26.17 6.60
C GLY A 7 13.88 -27.22 6.84
N VAL A 8 12.64 -26.80 7.15
CA VAL A 8 11.52 -27.70 7.43
C VAL A 8 10.97 -28.24 6.10
N SER A 9 10.75 -29.54 5.96
CA SER A 9 10.10 -30.12 4.78
C SER A 9 8.57 -29.97 4.86
N GLN A 10 7.87 -30.08 3.72
CA GLN A 10 6.39 -30.07 3.75
C GLN A 10 5.83 -31.28 4.49
N GLU A 11 6.51 -32.44 4.45
CA GLU A 11 6.13 -33.64 5.21
C GLU A 11 6.26 -33.40 6.70
N GLN A 12 7.40 -32.86 7.15
CA GLN A 12 7.61 -32.50 8.56
C GLN A 12 6.56 -31.51 9.08
N LEU A 13 6.20 -30.52 8.27
CA LEU A 13 5.13 -29.59 8.61
C LEU A 13 3.77 -30.33 8.65
N ALA A 14 3.49 -31.20 7.69
CA ALA A 14 2.24 -31.96 7.64
C ALA A 14 2.07 -32.86 8.88
N ASP A 15 3.13 -33.57 9.28
CA ASP A 15 3.15 -34.44 10.46
C ASP A 15 2.86 -33.63 11.73
N SER A 16 3.49 -32.45 11.87
CA SER A 16 3.26 -31.57 13.04
C SER A 16 1.83 -31.04 13.13
N LEU A 17 1.10 -31.04 12.02
CA LEU A 17 -0.28 -30.54 11.91
C LEU A 17 -1.32 -31.66 11.86
N GLY A 18 -0.89 -32.94 11.84
CA GLY A 18 -1.78 -34.07 11.60
C GLY A 18 -2.47 -34.02 10.23
N LEU A 19 -1.79 -33.52 9.21
CA LEU A 19 -2.28 -33.36 7.85
C LEU A 19 -1.49 -34.25 6.88
N THR A 20 -2.02 -34.44 5.67
CA THR A 20 -1.25 -35.06 4.60
C THR A 20 -0.29 -34.05 3.96
N PHE A 21 0.84 -34.54 3.44
CA PHE A 21 1.77 -33.74 2.63
C PHE A 21 1.05 -32.96 1.53
N GLN A 22 0.14 -33.63 0.82
CA GLN A 22 -0.66 -33.01 -0.24
C GLN A 22 -1.48 -31.83 0.30
N GLN A 23 -2.08 -31.94 1.49
CA GLN A 23 -2.88 -30.86 2.06
C GLN A 23 -2.01 -29.63 2.38
N VAL A 24 -0.81 -29.82 2.94
CA VAL A 24 0.15 -28.73 3.14
C VAL A 24 0.56 -28.10 1.81
N GLN A 25 0.80 -28.90 0.78
CA GLN A 25 1.07 -28.39 -0.57
C GLN A 25 -0.11 -27.56 -1.10
N LYS A 26 -1.36 -27.97 -0.85
CA LYS A 26 -2.56 -27.20 -1.23
C LYS A 26 -2.65 -25.86 -0.48
N TYR A 27 -2.22 -25.81 0.77
CA TYR A 27 -2.12 -24.56 1.53
C TYR A 27 -1.03 -23.64 0.98
N GLU A 28 0.18 -24.17 0.75
CA GLU A 28 1.30 -23.35 0.25
C GLU A 28 1.03 -22.74 -1.14
N ARG A 29 0.22 -23.42 -1.98
CA ARG A 29 -0.19 -22.91 -3.30
C ARG A 29 -1.51 -22.11 -3.30
N GLY A 30 -2.12 -21.90 -2.13
CA GLY A 30 -3.37 -21.16 -1.99
C GLY A 30 -4.62 -21.82 -2.59
N ALA A 31 -4.54 -23.09 -2.98
CA ALA A 31 -5.67 -23.79 -3.60
C ALA A 31 -6.73 -24.24 -2.60
N ASN A 32 -6.32 -24.41 -1.33
CA ASN A 32 -7.23 -24.68 -0.22
C ASN A 32 -7.14 -23.55 0.80
N ARG A 33 -8.29 -23.16 1.36
CA ARG A 33 -8.35 -22.26 2.52
C ARG A 33 -7.79 -22.96 3.76
N VAL A 34 -7.10 -22.19 4.60
CA VAL A 34 -6.61 -22.63 5.90
C VAL A 34 -7.59 -22.16 6.97
N SER A 35 -8.02 -23.03 7.89
CA SER A 35 -8.84 -22.61 9.02
C SER A 35 -8.00 -21.80 10.02
N ALA A 36 -8.63 -20.93 10.81
CA ALA A 36 -7.91 -20.14 11.81
C ALA A 36 -7.11 -20.99 12.80
N SER A 37 -7.69 -22.13 13.23
CA SER A 37 -7.00 -23.10 14.10
C SER A 37 -5.73 -23.66 13.44
N LYS A 38 -5.81 -24.08 12.17
CA LYS A 38 -4.63 -24.57 11.44
C LYS A 38 -3.60 -23.48 11.17
N LEU A 39 -4.04 -22.25 10.90
CA LEU A 39 -3.14 -21.11 10.73
C LEU A 39 -2.34 -20.84 12.02
N TYR A 40 -3.00 -20.93 13.18
CA TYR A 40 -2.34 -20.81 14.49
C TYR A 40 -1.31 -21.92 14.72
N GLU A 41 -1.65 -23.18 14.45
CA GLU A 41 -0.70 -24.30 14.56
C GLU A 41 0.51 -24.12 13.63
N ILE A 42 0.28 -23.69 12.38
CA ILE A 42 1.35 -23.39 11.42
C ILE A 42 2.25 -22.26 11.93
N ALA A 43 1.69 -21.19 12.47
CA ALA A 43 2.44 -20.07 13.06
C ALA A 43 3.36 -20.55 14.18
N ARG A 44 2.83 -21.40 15.07
CA ARG A 44 3.59 -22.00 16.17
C ARG A 44 4.72 -22.89 15.65
N THR A 45 4.46 -23.78 14.70
CA THR A 45 5.49 -24.66 14.12
C THR A 45 6.59 -23.86 13.42
N LEU A 46 6.24 -22.77 12.74
CA LEU A 46 7.18 -21.90 12.05
C LEU A 46 7.80 -20.81 12.94
N GLN A 47 7.45 -20.77 14.23
CA GLN A 47 7.92 -19.80 15.21
C GLN A 47 7.81 -18.34 14.74
N VAL A 48 6.63 -17.99 14.22
CA VAL A 48 6.28 -16.63 13.79
C VAL A 48 4.95 -16.20 14.42
N PRO A 49 4.70 -14.90 14.62
CA PRO A 49 3.37 -14.44 14.98
C PRO A 49 2.37 -14.75 13.85
N VAL A 50 1.10 -14.96 14.18
CA VAL A 50 0.05 -15.23 13.17
C VAL A 50 -0.07 -14.09 12.15
N SER A 51 0.20 -12.85 12.56
CA SER A 51 0.22 -11.67 11.69
C SER A 51 1.19 -11.81 10.51
N PHE A 52 2.29 -12.57 10.66
CA PHE A 52 3.29 -12.79 9.61
C PHE A 52 2.68 -13.29 8.28
N PHE A 53 1.58 -14.07 8.32
CA PHE A 53 0.94 -14.58 7.11
C PHE A 53 0.11 -13.53 6.36
N PHE A 54 -0.10 -12.37 6.97
CA PHE A 54 -0.84 -11.24 6.42
C PHE A 54 0.06 -10.04 6.13
N ASP A 55 1.36 -10.12 6.45
CA ASP A 55 2.33 -9.06 6.13
C ASP A 55 2.35 -8.79 4.62
N GLY A 56 2.17 -7.53 4.24
CA GLY A 56 2.12 -7.10 2.84
C GLY A 56 0.77 -7.30 2.14
N LEU A 57 -0.25 -7.79 2.84
CA LEU A 57 -1.64 -7.64 2.40
C LEU A 57 -2.13 -6.25 2.79
N ALA A 58 -3.00 -5.66 1.96
CA ALA A 58 -3.71 -4.44 2.33
C ALA A 58 -4.52 -4.72 3.61
N ASP A 59 -4.57 -3.76 4.52
CA ASP A 59 -5.43 -3.87 5.69
C ASP A 59 -6.88 -3.80 5.19
N PRO A 60 -7.71 -4.84 5.39
CA PRO A 60 -9.09 -4.83 4.92
C PRO A 60 -9.96 -3.80 5.65
N MET A 61 -9.47 -3.21 6.75
CA MET A 61 -10.11 -2.07 7.44
C MET A 61 -9.59 -0.72 6.94
N ASP A 62 -8.47 -0.71 6.22
CA ASP A 62 -8.04 0.44 5.44
C ASP A 62 -8.89 0.42 4.16
N GLY A 63 -9.83 1.36 4.04
CA GLY A 63 -10.79 1.44 2.91
C GLY A 63 -10.15 1.72 1.55
N SER A 64 -8.84 1.54 1.44
CA SER A 64 -7.97 1.82 0.31
C SER A 64 -8.13 0.84 -0.86
N GLU A 65 -8.88 -0.27 -0.70
CA GLU A 65 -9.23 -1.14 -1.83
C GLU A 65 -10.15 -0.46 -2.88
N ASN A 66 -10.79 0.68 -2.56
CA ASN A 66 -11.56 1.49 -3.51
C ASN A 66 -11.43 3.02 -3.30
N ASP A 67 -10.43 3.50 -2.56
CA ASP A 67 -10.25 4.96 -2.36
C ASP A 67 -9.49 5.60 -3.53
N GLU A 68 -10.10 5.58 -4.72
CA GLU A 68 -9.54 6.22 -5.92
C GLU A 68 -9.26 7.73 -5.68
N VAL A 69 -10.05 8.36 -4.80
CA VAL A 69 -9.93 9.77 -4.45
C VAL A 69 -8.71 10.01 -3.56
N GLY A 70 -8.53 9.20 -2.51
CA GLY A 70 -7.34 9.23 -1.65
C GLY A 70 -6.07 8.90 -2.42
N GLN A 71 -6.10 7.88 -3.27
CA GLN A 71 -4.98 7.51 -4.13
C GLN A 71 -4.66 8.58 -5.20
N HIS A 72 -5.68 9.30 -5.70
CA HIS A 72 -5.45 10.43 -6.60
C HIS A 72 -4.84 11.62 -5.86
N ALA A 73 -5.36 11.96 -4.68
CA ALA A 73 -4.80 13.01 -3.85
C ALA A 73 -3.35 12.73 -3.45
N GLU A 74 -3.03 11.49 -3.09
CA GLU A 74 -1.68 11.07 -2.76
C GLU A 74 -0.73 11.18 -3.96
N ARG A 75 -1.17 10.74 -5.16
CA ARG A 75 -0.39 10.90 -6.40
C ARG A 75 -0.12 12.37 -6.73
N VAL A 76 -1.13 13.24 -6.61
CA VAL A 76 -0.99 14.68 -6.84
C VAL A 76 0.00 15.31 -5.85
N VAL A 77 -0.07 14.93 -4.57
CA VAL A 77 0.88 15.41 -3.54
C VAL A 77 2.29 14.89 -3.82
N GLN A 78 2.45 13.63 -4.20
CA GLN A 78 3.76 13.05 -4.54
C GLN A 78 4.37 13.76 -5.76
N GLU A 79 3.63 13.90 -6.85
CA GLU A 79 4.08 14.61 -8.05
C GLU A 79 4.50 16.05 -7.73
N PHE A 80 3.68 16.77 -6.96
CA PHE A 80 3.99 18.12 -6.50
C PHE A 80 5.31 18.17 -5.71
N LEU A 81 5.52 17.27 -4.76
CA LEU A 81 6.71 17.25 -3.90
C LEU A 81 7.98 16.76 -4.61
N THR A 82 7.87 16.11 -5.77
CA THR A 82 9.06 15.72 -6.58
C THR A 82 9.72 16.91 -7.30
N THR A 83 9.03 18.05 -7.39
CA THR A 83 9.57 19.26 -7.99
C THR A 83 10.26 20.14 -6.94
N PRO A 84 11.45 20.72 -7.23
CA PRO A 84 12.09 21.68 -6.33
C PRO A 84 11.17 22.86 -5.96
N GLU A 85 10.41 23.37 -6.93
CA GLU A 85 9.48 24.49 -6.78
C GLU A 85 8.27 24.10 -5.93
N GLY A 86 7.77 22.87 -6.06
CA GLY A 86 6.66 22.36 -5.26
C GLY A 86 7.04 22.20 -3.79
N LEU A 87 8.26 21.74 -3.50
CA LEU A 87 8.78 21.68 -2.13
C LEU A 87 8.91 23.08 -1.52
N GLU A 88 9.51 24.03 -2.26
CA GLU A 88 9.63 25.43 -1.80
C GLU A 88 8.26 26.04 -1.53
N LEU A 89 7.30 25.82 -2.44
CA LEU A 89 5.93 26.30 -2.28
C LEU A 89 5.23 25.67 -1.07
N ALA A 90 5.43 24.36 -0.82
CA ALA A 90 4.90 23.66 0.35
C ALA A 90 5.39 24.28 1.67
N GLU A 91 6.65 24.75 1.71
CA GLU A 91 7.25 25.36 2.90
C GLU A 91 6.77 26.80 3.15
N VAL A 92 6.55 27.60 2.09
CA VAL A 92 6.23 29.03 2.22
C VAL A 92 4.73 29.32 2.21
N PHE A 93 3.93 28.54 1.48
CA PHE A 93 2.49 28.78 1.33
C PHE A 93 1.71 28.81 2.67
N PRO A 94 1.97 27.92 3.64
CA PRO A 94 1.31 27.98 4.95
C PRO A 94 1.62 29.24 5.76
N LYS A 95 2.79 29.86 5.53
CA LYS A 95 3.22 31.11 6.21
C LYS A 95 2.37 32.32 5.80
N ILE A 96 1.62 32.22 4.71
CA ILE A 96 0.65 33.23 4.28
C ILE A 96 -0.57 33.18 5.21
N GLY A 97 -0.54 33.93 6.32
CA GLY A 97 -1.60 33.87 7.34
C GLY A 97 -3.00 34.27 6.87
N ARG A 98 -3.11 35.13 5.85
CA ARG A 98 -4.41 35.57 5.30
C ARG A 98 -4.95 34.59 4.26
N GLY A 99 -6.05 33.92 4.59
CA GLY A 99 -6.70 32.97 3.66
C GLY A 99 -7.13 33.57 2.32
N ARG A 100 -7.47 34.87 2.26
CA ARG A 100 -7.75 35.56 0.99
C ARG A 100 -6.53 35.62 0.07
N VAL A 101 -5.34 35.82 0.62
CA VAL A 101 -4.09 35.90 -0.16
C VAL A 101 -3.72 34.52 -0.68
N ARG A 102 -3.86 33.46 0.14
CA ARG A 102 -3.69 32.07 -0.31
C ARG A 102 -4.60 31.74 -1.50
N ARG A 103 -5.86 32.19 -1.49
CA ARG A 103 -6.77 32.04 -2.64
C ARG A 103 -6.28 32.75 -3.89
N GLN A 104 -5.84 34.01 -3.77
CA GLN A 104 -5.32 34.77 -4.92
C GLN A 104 -4.10 34.11 -5.57
N VAL A 105 -3.21 33.52 -4.76
CA VAL A 105 -2.06 32.75 -5.27
C VAL A 105 -2.54 31.52 -6.06
N LEU A 106 -3.52 30.79 -5.54
CA LEU A 106 -4.09 29.64 -6.26
C LEU A 106 -4.80 30.05 -7.55
N ASP A 107 -5.52 31.17 -7.55
CA ASP A 107 -6.20 31.70 -8.74
C ASP A 107 -5.18 32.07 -9.83
N LEU A 108 -4.04 32.67 -9.45
CA LEU A 108 -2.95 32.97 -10.38
C LEU A 108 -2.33 31.71 -10.98
N VAL A 109 -1.99 30.72 -10.13
CA VAL A 109 -1.41 29.44 -10.57
C VAL A 109 -2.37 28.73 -11.53
N ARG A 110 -3.67 28.75 -11.23
CA ARG A 110 -4.71 28.18 -12.11
C ARG A 110 -4.76 28.88 -13.46
N ALA A 111 -4.76 30.22 -13.48
CA ALA A 111 -4.79 30.99 -14.73
C ALA A 111 -3.58 30.69 -15.63
N MET A 112 -2.39 30.57 -15.04
CA MET A 112 -1.15 30.24 -15.77
C MET A 112 -1.17 28.82 -16.33
N ALA A 113 -1.70 27.85 -15.58
CA ALA A 113 -1.84 26.47 -16.04
C ALA A 113 -2.82 26.36 -17.23
N GLU A 114 -3.96 27.06 -17.16
CA GLU A 114 -4.95 27.09 -18.24
C GLU A 114 -4.44 27.79 -19.53
N GLU A 115 -3.56 28.79 -19.38
CA GLU A 115 -2.91 29.47 -20.51
C GLU A 115 -1.87 28.58 -21.21
N ALA A 116 -1.10 27.80 -20.47
CA ALA A 116 -0.15 26.84 -21.01
C ALA A 116 -0.84 25.78 -21.88
N THR A 117 -1.95 25.20 -21.40
CA THR A 117 -2.72 24.19 -22.15
C THR A 117 -3.35 24.76 -23.43
N ARG A 118 -3.73 26.04 -23.42
CA ARG A 118 -4.32 26.72 -24.59
C ARG A 118 -3.30 26.96 -25.71
N ASN A 119 -2.06 27.26 -25.36
CA ASN A 119 -0.98 27.47 -26.33
C ASN A 119 -0.50 26.15 -26.97
N GLU A 120 -0.55 25.03 -26.24
CA GLU A 120 -0.20 23.70 -26.77
C GLU A 120 -1.23 23.15 -27.77
N THR A 121 -2.50 23.57 -27.67
CA THR A 121 -3.58 23.10 -28.57
C THR A 121 -3.68 23.95 -29.86
N ALA A 122 -3.04 25.11 -29.89
CA ALA A 122 -3.08 26.06 -31.01
C ALA A 122 -1.89 25.95 -31.99
N ALA A 123 -0.91 25.08 -31.69
CA ALA A 123 0.26 24.77 -32.51
C ALA A 123 0.08 23.44 -33.26
#